data_AF-A0A838YFR4-F1
#
_entry.id   AF-A0A838YFR4-F1
#
_cell.length_a   1.000
_cell.length_b   1.000
_cell.length_c   1.000
_cell.angle_alpha   90.00
_cell.angle_beta   90.00
_cell.angle_gamma   90.00
#
_symmetry.space_group_name_H-M   'P 1'
#
loop_
_entity.id
_entity.type
_entity.pdbx_description
1 polymer ?
#
loop_
_entity_poly.entity_id
_entity_poly.type
_entity_poly.pdbx_seq_one_letter_code
_entity_poly.pdbx_strand_id
1 'polypeptide(L)'
;MKVYFSPSTDGFYCNGIHGRDIPHDVVEITQAEHAALMAAQSAGKVITAGAGGMPQAIDPPSPSAAQQWDSYKIEAQSALQDSDTTVLRCYEAGLPFPPAWAAYRKALRAIVAAASGDPSQELPARPAYPEGS
;
A
#
# COMPACT_ATOMS: atom_id res chain seq x y z
N MET A 1 3.71 35.73 3.32
CA MET A 1 3.88 34.52 4.16
C MET A 1 5.14 33.82 3.65
N LYS A 2 6.04 33.40 4.54
CA LYS A 2 7.26 32.68 4.14
C LYS A 2 7.04 31.19 4.32
N VAL A 3 7.49 30.40 3.35
CA VAL A 3 7.44 28.94 3.40
C VAL A 3 8.86 28.43 3.68
N TYR A 4 8.93 27.43 4.54
CA TYR A 4 10.16 26.82 5.01
C TYR A 4 10.02 25.30 4.85
N PHE A 5 11.14 24.62 4.63
CA PHE A 5 11.23 23.16 4.64
C PHE A 5 12.25 22.72 5.68
N SER A 6 11.91 21.75 6.52
CA SER A 6 12.84 21.16 7.50
C SER A 6 13.35 19.81 7.00
N PRO A 7 14.66 19.64 6.79
CA PRO A 7 15.26 18.37 6.42
C PRO A 7 15.05 17.26 7.47
N SER A 8 15.00 17.60 8.75
CA SER A 8 14.86 16.61 9.82
C SER A 8 13.45 16.03 9.95
N THR A 9 12.43 16.77 9.52
CA THR A 9 11.03 16.31 9.59
C THR A 9 10.43 15.99 8.23
N ASP A 10 11.18 16.21 7.14
CA ASP A 10 10.69 16.19 5.76
C ASP A 10 9.38 17.00 5.59
N GLY A 11 9.26 18.09 6.36
CA GLY A 11 8.02 18.84 6.55
C GLY A 11 8.09 20.28 6.10
N PHE A 12 6.96 20.84 5.67
CA PHE A 12 6.81 22.27 5.36
C PHE A 12 6.27 23.04 6.56
N TYR A 13 6.83 24.23 6.76
CA TYR A 13 6.46 25.16 7.81
C TYR A 13 6.23 26.54 7.20
N CYS A 14 5.44 27.37 7.88
CA CYS A 14 5.30 28.76 7.50
C CYS A 14 5.17 29.66 8.73
N ASN A 15 5.79 30.84 8.67
CA ASN A 15 5.84 31.76 9.80
C ASN A 15 4.46 32.22 10.30
N GLY A 16 3.49 32.34 9.39
CA GLY A 16 2.13 32.77 9.74
C GLY A 16 1.31 31.72 10.51
N ILE A 17 1.68 30.44 10.45
CA ILE A 17 0.96 29.35 11.14
C ILE A 17 1.78 28.80 12.29
N HIS A 18 3.09 28.58 12.09
CA HIS A 18 3.94 27.84 13.01
C HIS A 18 4.74 28.73 13.97
N GLY A 19 4.96 30.01 13.63
CA GLY A 19 5.61 30.96 14.54
C GLY A 19 6.95 30.46 15.11
N ARG A 20 6.98 30.16 16.41
CA ARG A 20 8.17 29.69 17.14
C ARG A 20 8.39 28.17 17.08
N ASP A 21 7.42 27.41 16.58
CA ASP A 21 7.51 25.94 16.47
C ASP A 21 8.19 25.50 15.17
N ILE A 22 8.77 26.45 14.43
CA ILE A 22 9.56 26.17 13.23
C ILE A 22 10.93 25.59 13.65
N PRO A 23 11.33 24.42 13.12
CA PRO A 23 12.64 23.83 13.39
C PRO A 23 13.81 24.77 13.04
N HIS A 24 14.95 24.58 13.71
CA HIS A 24 16.14 25.41 13.46
C HIS A 24 16.88 25.07 12.16
N ASP A 25 16.65 23.87 11.62
CA ASP A 25 17.31 23.36 10.42
C ASP A 25 16.57 23.75 9.12
N VAL A 26 15.57 24.64 9.21
CA VAL A 26 14.77 24.98 8.04
C VAL A 26 15.52 25.76 6.97
N VAL A 27 15.20 25.47 5.73
CA VAL A 27 15.56 26.27 4.56
C VAL A 27 14.33 27.02 4.06
N GLU A 28 14.49 28.30 3.73
CA GLU A 28 13.41 29.10 3.12
C GLU A 28 13.26 28.68 1.65
N ILE A 29 12.02 28.47 1.20
CA ILE A 29 11.68 28.20 -0.20
C ILE A 29 10.63 29.18 -0.69
N THR A 30 10.57 29.36 -2.01
CA THR A 30 9.57 30.20 -2.64
C THR A 30 8.19 29.52 -2.63
N GLN A 31 7.13 30.33 -2.70
CA GLN A 31 5.77 29.84 -2.83
C GLN A 31 5.58 28.97 -4.10
N ALA A 32 6.29 29.31 -5.18
CA ALA A 32 6.24 28.59 -6.45
C ALA A 32 6.90 27.21 -6.34
N GLU A 33 8.07 27.11 -5.69
CA GLU A 33 8.73 25.82 -5.41
C GLU A 33 7.84 24.94 -4.53
N HIS A 34 7.27 25.50 -3.46
CA HIS A 34 6.32 24.79 -2.62
C HIS A 34 5.13 24.26 -3.42
N ALA A 35 4.51 25.09 -4.26
CA ALA A 35 3.39 24.67 -5.10
C ALA A 35 3.78 23.55 -6.09
N ALA A 36 4.96 23.63 -6.69
CA ALA A 36 5.48 22.59 -7.58
C ALA A 36 5.73 21.26 -6.84
N LEU A 37 6.27 21.32 -5.61
CA LEU A 37 6.48 20.15 -4.76
C LEU A 37 5.15 19.51 -4.34
N MET A 38 4.16 20.32 -3.95
CA MET A 38 2.81 19.82 -3.64
C MET A 38 2.15 19.15 -4.85
N ALA A 39 2.32 19.72 -6.05
CA ALA A 39 1.84 19.10 -7.29
C ALA A 39 2.57 17.79 -7.61
N ALA A 40 3.88 17.71 -7.33
CA ALA A 40 4.64 16.48 -7.49
C ALA A 40 4.20 15.39 -6.50
N GLN A 41 3.93 15.77 -5.24
CA GLN A 41 3.42 14.86 -4.22
C GLN A 41 2.03 14.33 -4.58
N SER A 42 1.14 15.19 -5.08
CA SER A 42 -0.19 14.75 -5.55
C SER A 42 -0.11 13.87 -6.79
N ALA A 43 0.97 13.96 -7.57
CA ALA A 43 1.29 13.04 -8.67
C ALA A 43 1.97 11.73 -8.21
N GLY A 44 2.13 11.50 -6.90
CA GLY A 44 2.65 10.26 -6.33
C GLY A 44 4.14 10.24 -6.00
N LYS A 45 4.84 11.37 -6.11
CA LYS A 45 6.24 11.49 -5.68
C LYS A 45 6.34 11.67 -4.16
N VAL A 46 7.50 11.34 -3.61
CA VAL A 46 7.85 11.60 -2.21
C VAL A 46 8.74 12.82 -2.16
N ILE A 47 8.40 13.77 -1.28
CA ILE A 47 9.23 14.93 -1.00
C ILE A 47 10.18 14.54 0.13
N THR A 48 11.48 14.73 -0.09
CA THR A 48 12.51 14.48 0.93
C THR A 48 13.63 15.51 0.82
N ALA A 49 14.46 15.62 1.85
CA ALA A 49 15.64 16.45 1.85
C ALA A 49 16.68 15.98 0.81
N GLY A 50 16.96 16.85 -0.17
CA GLY A 50 18.03 16.69 -1.13
C GLY A 50 19.36 17.31 -0.67
N ALA A 51 20.27 17.52 -1.62
CA ALA A 51 21.56 18.15 -1.35
C ALA A 51 21.39 19.55 -0.73
N GLY A 52 22.12 19.82 0.36
CA GLY A 52 22.06 21.11 1.06
C GLY A 52 20.77 21.35 1.86
N GLY A 53 19.93 20.34 2.07
CA GLY A 53 18.68 20.46 2.83
C GLY A 53 17.51 21.03 2.03
N MET A 54 17.68 21.26 0.72
CA MET A 54 16.59 21.70 -0.14
C MET A 54 15.62 20.56 -0.42
N PRO A 55 14.30 20.79 -0.42
CA PRO A 55 13.33 19.75 -0.74
C PRO A 55 13.44 19.31 -2.20
N GLN A 56 13.39 18.00 -2.42
CA GLN A 56 13.35 17.39 -3.74
C GLN A 56 12.19 16.39 -3.81
N ALA A 57 11.45 16.40 -4.92
CA ALA A 57 10.47 15.36 -5.22
C ALA A 57 11.14 14.22 -5.99
N ILE A 58 11.15 13.04 -5.40
CA ILE A 58 11.71 11.82 -6.00
C ILE A 58 10.62 10.77 -6.17
N ASP A 59 10.87 9.78 -7.04
CA ASP A 59 10.00 8.61 -7.08
C ASP A 59 10.15 7.83 -5.77
N PRO A 60 9.04 7.31 -5.20
CA PRO A 60 9.11 6.48 -4.02
C PRO A 60 10.02 5.27 -4.30
N PRO A 61 10.78 4.80 -3.29
CA PRO A 61 11.56 3.59 -3.45
C PRO A 61 10.61 2.42 -3.81
N SER A 62 11.09 1.51 -4.66
CA SER A 62 10.34 0.30 -4.96
C SER A 62 10.04 -0.45 -3.65
N PRO A 63 8.85 -1.06 -3.50
CA PRO A 63 8.51 -1.81 -2.30
C PRO A 63 9.55 -2.90 -2.03
N SER A 64 9.91 -3.07 -0.77
CA SER A 64 10.78 -4.18 -0.34
C SER A 64 10.13 -5.53 -0.64
N ALA A 65 10.93 -6.60 -0.71
CA ALA A 65 10.40 -7.96 -0.90
C ALA A 65 9.36 -8.35 0.17
N ALA A 66 9.55 -7.89 1.42
CA ALA A 66 8.58 -8.10 2.49
C ALA A 66 7.25 -7.37 2.23
N GLN A 67 7.29 -6.11 1.79
CA GLN A 67 6.08 -5.34 1.45
C GLN A 67 5.35 -5.92 0.23
N GLN A 68 6.09 -6.44 -0.76
CA GLN A 68 5.52 -7.15 -1.90
C GLN A 68 4.82 -8.43 -1.44
N TRP A 69 5.45 -9.21 -0.55
CA TRP A 69 4.85 -10.40 0.03
C TRP A 69 3.61 -10.09 0.88
N ASP A 70 3.63 -9.03 1.68
CA ASP A 70 2.45 -8.59 2.44
C ASP A 70 1.29 -8.20 1.54
N SER A 71 1.57 -7.48 0.45
CA SER A 71 0.56 -7.15 -0.56
C SER A 71 -0.03 -8.41 -1.22
N TYR A 72 0.82 -9.39 -1.55
CA TYR A 72 0.38 -10.68 -2.10
C TYR A 72 -0.49 -11.49 -1.11
N LYS A 73 -0.15 -11.49 0.18
CA LYS A 73 -1.01 -12.10 1.23
C LYS A 73 -2.36 -11.42 1.34
N ILE A 74 -2.43 -10.09 1.21
CA ILE A 74 -3.69 -9.35 1.23
C ILE A 74 -4.58 -9.78 0.07
N GLU A 75 -4.01 -9.96 -1.12
CA GLU A 75 -4.73 -10.46 -2.28
C GLU A 75 -5.26 -11.89 -2.06
N ALA A 76 -4.41 -12.79 -1.53
CA ALA A 76 -4.83 -14.15 -1.17
C ALA A 76 -5.92 -14.17 -0.10
N GLN A 77 -5.88 -13.24 0.87
CA GLN A 77 -6.89 -13.08 1.90
C GLN A 77 -8.22 -12.57 1.34
N SER A 78 -8.19 -11.62 0.40
CA SER A 78 -9.38 -11.16 -0.31
C SER A 78 -10.01 -12.30 -1.12
N ALA A 79 -9.19 -13.10 -1.81
CA ALA A 79 -9.63 -14.27 -2.54
C ALA A 79 -10.27 -15.35 -1.63
N LEU A 80 -9.80 -15.48 -0.38
CA LEU A 80 -10.43 -16.31 0.65
C LEU A 80 -11.80 -15.77 1.05
N GLN A 81 -11.90 -14.48 1.34
CA GLN A 81 -13.16 -13.82 1.73
C GLN A 81 -14.23 -13.94 0.63
N ASP A 82 -13.85 -13.69 -0.63
CA ASP A 82 -14.75 -13.86 -1.79
C ASP A 82 -15.32 -15.27 -1.88
N SER A 83 -14.51 -16.28 -1.53
CA SER A 83 -14.92 -17.69 -1.60
C SER A 83 -15.79 -18.14 -0.42
N ASP A 84 -15.96 -17.30 0.62
CA ASP A 84 -16.83 -17.63 1.75
C ASP A 84 -18.30 -17.68 1.33
N THR A 85 -18.72 -16.85 0.37
CA THR A 85 -20.10 -16.91 -0.19
C THR A 85 -20.40 -18.27 -0.82
N THR A 86 -19.45 -18.85 -1.56
CA THR A 86 -19.62 -20.20 -2.14
C THR A 86 -19.74 -21.27 -1.06
N VAL A 87 -18.94 -21.16 0.02
CA VAL A 87 -19.02 -22.09 1.16
C VAL A 87 -20.40 -22.04 1.81
N LEU A 88 -20.92 -20.83 2.06
CA LEU A 88 -22.23 -20.63 2.66
C LEU A 88 -23.35 -21.16 1.78
N ARG A 89 -23.33 -20.87 0.47
CA ARG A 89 -24.34 -21.37 -0.48
C ARG A 89 -24.36 -22.89 -0.59
N CYS A 90 -23.20 -23.54 -0.67
CA CYS A 90 -23.14 -25.01 -0.66
C CYS A 90 -23.73 -25.57 0.63
N TYR A 91 -23.43 -24.96 1.77
CA TYR A 91 -23.97 -25.36 3.06
C TYR A 91 -25.50 -25.21 3.12
N GLU A 92 -26.04 -24.06 2.73
CA GLU A 92 -27.48 -23.77 2.71
C GLU A 92 -28.25 -24.69 1.76
N ALA A 93 -27.67 -24.99 0.60
CA ALA A 93 -28.26 -25.91 -0.38
C ALA A 93 -28.12 -27.39 0.01
N GLY A 94 -27.43 -27.72 1.11
CA GLY A 94 -27.12 -29.09 1.49
C GLY A 94 -26.22 -29.82 0.49
N LEU A 95 -25.49 -29.06 -0.34
CA LEU A 95 -24.59 -29.60 -1.36
C LEU A 95 -23.22 -29.93 -0.76
N PRO A 96 -22.58 -31.04 -1.17
CA PRO A 96 -21.21 -31.32 -0.77
C PRO A 96 -20.28 -30.22 -1.28
N PHE A 97 -19.40 -29.71 -0.41
CA PHE A 97 -18.46 -28.66 -0.80
C PHE A 97 -17.45 -29.20 -1.83
N PRO A 98 -17.30 -28.58 -3.02
CA PRO A 98 -16.50 -29.17 -4.09
C PRO A 98 -15.01 -29.31 -3.71
N PRO A 99 -14.37 -30.46 -4.02
CA PRO A 99 -12.94 -30.67 -3.72
C PRO A 99 -12.01 -29.62 -4.34
N ALA A 100 -12.35 -29.11 -5.53
CA ALA A 100 -11.58 -28.04 -6.19
C ALA A 100 -11.56 -26.74 -5.37
N TRP A 101 -12.71 -26.35 -4.78
CA TRP A 101 -12.80 -25.18 -3.91
C TRP A 101 -12.08 -25.40 -2.57
N ALA A 102 -12.10 -26.64 -2.04
CA ALA A 102 -11.33 -26.99 -0.85
C ALA A 102 -9.82 -26.89 -1.09
N ALA A 103 -9.33 -27.40 -2.22
CA ALA A 103 -7.94 -27.30 -2.63
C ALA A 103 -7.51 -25.84 -2.84
N TYR A 104 -8.32 -25.05 -3.55
CA TYR A 104 -8.10 -23.61 -3.77
C TYR A 104 -7.99 -22.85 -2.45
N ARG A 105 -8.96 -23.00 -1.53
CA ARG A 105 -8.92 -22.33 -0.22
C ARG A 105 -7.74 -22.80 0.64
N LYS A 106 -7.34 -24.07 0.54
CA LYS A 106 -6.15 -24.58 1.23
C LYS A 106 -4.87 -23.91 0.72
N ALA A 107 -4.73 -23.76 -0.60
CA ALA A 107 -3.59 -23.07 -1.20
C ALA A 107 -3.50 -21.60 -0.76
N LEU A 108 -4.62 -20.88 -0.78
CA LEU A 108 -4.65 -19.49 -0.31
C LEU A 108 -4.28 -19.35 1.17
N ARG A 109 -4.78 -20.23 2.05
CA ARG A 109 -4.39 -20.21 3.47
C ARG A 109 -2.90 -20.49 3.67
N ALA A 110 -2.30 -21.35 2.85
CA ALA A 110 -0.86 -21.61 2.90
C ALA A 110 -0.05 -20.35 2.56
N ILE A 111 -0.50 -19.56 1.57
CA ILE A 111 0.09 -18.26 1.23
C ILE A 111 -0.02 -17.29 2.41
N VAL A 112 -1.23 -17.12 2.97
CA VAL A 112 -1.46 -16.18 4.09
C VAL A 112 -0.63 -16.55 5.33
N ALA A 113 -0.43 -17.84 5.59
CA ALA A 113 0.32 -18.32 6.74
C ALA A 113 1.85 -18.25 6.55
N ALA A 114 2.35 -18.19 5.32
CA ALA A 114 3.77 -18.20 5.05
C ALA A 114 4.44 -16.85 5.39
N ALA A 115 5.58 -16.92 6.07
CA ALA A 115 6.34 -15.75 6.50
C ALA A 115 6.96 -14.99 5.31
N SER A 116 7.31 -15.71 4.25
CA SER A 116 7.83 -15.19 2.99
C SER A 116 7.50 -16.15 1.85
N GLY A 117 7.61 -15.66 0.62
CA GLY A 117 7.39 -16.45 -0.59
C GLY A 117 7.72 -15.64 -1.83
N ASP A 118 7.34 -16.16 -2.99
CA ASP A 118 7.44 -15.46 -4.26
C ASP A 118 6.16 -14.63 -4.49
N PRO A 119 6.21 -13.28 -4.41
CA PRO A 119 5.06 -12.43 -4.66
C PRO A 119 4.78 -12.21 -6.16
N SER A 120 5.66 -12.70 -7.06
CA SER A 120 5.49 -12.58 -8.52
C SER A 120 4.72 -13.74 -9.13
N GLN A 121 4.54 -14.83 -8.38
CA GLN A 121 3.72 -15.96 -8.81
C GLN A 121 2.25 -15.56 -8.91
N GLU A 122 1.52 -16.10 -9.87
CA GLU A 122 0.07 -15.90 -9.95
C GLU A 122 -0.65 -16.57 -8.79
N LEU A 123 -1.71 -15.94 -8.29
CA LEU A 123 -2.57 -16.55 -7.28
C LEU A 123 -3.19 -17.85 -7.81
N PRO A 124 -3.50 -18.82 -6.92
CA PRO A 124 -4.23 -20.02 -7.30
C PRO A 124 -5.48 -19.68 -8.12
N ALA A 125 -5.67 -20.35 -9.26
CA ALA A 125 -6.81 -20.08 -10.12
C ALA A 125 -8.14 -20.43 -9.42
N ARG A 126 -9.09 -19.50 -9.45
CA ARG A 126 -10.42 -19.69 -8.89
C ARG A 126 -11.17 -20.79 -9.67
N PRO A 127 -11.69 -21.85 -9.01
CA PRO A 127 -12.50 -22.87 -9.66
C PRO A 127 -13.84 -22.31 -10.17
N ALA A 128 -14.46 -23.01 -11.12
CA ALA A 128 -15.84 -22.71 -11.54
C ALA A 128 -16.82 -22.84 -10.36
N TYR A 129 -17.87 -22.02 -10.37
CA TYR A 129 -18.93 -22.12 -9.37
C TYR A 129 -19.62 -23.49 -9.44
N PRO A 130 -19.95 -24.10 -8.30
CA PRO A 130 -20.73 -25.33 -8.28
C PRO A 130 -22.10 -25.12 -8.95
N GLU A 131 -22.59 -26.14 -9.65
CA GLU A 131 -23.94 -26.10 -10.23
C GLU A 131 -24.98 -25.96 -9.12
N GLY A 132 -25.85 -24.96 -9.24
CA GLY A 132 -26.94 -24.71 -8.28
C GLY A 132 -26.55 -23.92 -7.01
N SER A 133 -25.34 -23.34 -6.94
CA SER A 133 -24.92 -22.42 -5.85
C SER A 133 -25.27 -20.95 -6.11
#